data_AF-A0A961UBD1-F1
#
_entry.id   AF-A0A961UBD1-F1
#
_cell.length_a   1.000
_cell.length_b   1.000
_cell.length_c   1.000
_cell.angle_alpha   90.00
_cell.angle_beta   90.00
_cell.angle_gamma   90.00
#
_symmetry.space_group_name_H-M   'P 1'
#
loop_
_entity.id
_entity.type
_entity.pdbx_description
1 polymer ?
#
loop_
_entity_poly.entity_id
_entity_poly.type
_entity_poly.pdbx_seq_one_letter_code
_entity_poly.pdbx_strand_id
1 'polypeptide(L)'
;MEASYIDLRDGWMNGDRDRERALHLLYLAWMHWAEPQLLTGLTDNPTARDLWLEIYEHFGGEISTDAEFLHVAGLMASLFPWGLGDENKWAATAERLQARSLELQPDGFPAVMFEGRGDYGEYFAHHARRIDAPEVFTSSLGKTSALAAMSILFFALITIVILSKETNWTLRAGWVFLGISSLANVVMLVRPYHLKIDDEGFTVSGGMGLANRTIAWRDVGEFYVRRISLGASFVGYTYADRKKAPLKGLLGRSWQIPGYWPGGPWEMLRRLNEYRQGIR
;
A
#
# COMPACT_ATOMS: atom_id res chain seq x y z
N MET A 1 -8.73 -26.21 -13.29
CA MET A 1 -8.09 -25.78 -14.56
C MET A 1 -8.43 -26.66 -15.78
N GLU A 2 -7.84 -27.83 -16.04
CA GLU A 2 -7.99 -28.56 -17.34
C GLU A 2 -9.44 -28.80 -17.80
N ALA A 3 -10.30 -29.36 -16.94
CA ALA A 3 -11.70 -29.60 -17.30
C ALA A 3 -12.45 -28.29 -17.64
N SER A 4 -12.17 -27.22 -16.90
CA SER A 4 -12.72 -25.88 -17.16
C SER A 4 -12.20 -25.31 -18.48
N TYR A 5 -10.92 -25.52 -18.79
CA TYR A 5 -10.33 -25.08 -20.05
C TYR A 5 -11.02 -25.76 -21.25
N ILE A 6 -11.21 -27.08 -21.19
CA ILE A 6 -11.88 -27.84 -22.25
C ILE A 6 -13.32 -27.34 -22.44
N ASP A 7 -14.11 -27.20 -21.36
CA ASP A 7 -15.49 -26.71 -21.43
C ASP A 7 -15.57 -25.30 -22.03
N LEU A 8 -14.75 -24.37 -21.52
CA LEU A 8 -14.75 -22.98 -21.96
C LEU A 8 -14.30 -22.85 -23.42
N ARG A 9 -13.25 -23.59 -23.81
CA ARG A 9 -12.75 -23.62 -25.19
C ARG A 9 -13.80 -24.20 -26.13
N ASP A 10 -14.44 -25.31 -25.77
CA ASP A 10 -15.45 -25.94 -26.62
C ASP A 10 -16.69 -25.01 -26.75
N GLY A 11 -17.07 -24.32 -25.68
CA GLY A 11 -18.08 -23.24 -25.74
C GLY A 11 -17.67 -22.14 -26.72
N TRP A 12 -16.43 -21.65 -26.60
CA TRP A 12 -15.88 -20.64 -27.51
C TRP A 12 -15.90 -21.09 -28.98
N MET A 13 -15.51 -22.34 -29.26
CA MET A 13 -15.55 -22.88 -30.63
C MET A 13 -16.99 -23.04 -31.17
N ASN A 14 -17.97 -23.19 -30.29
CA ASN A 14 -19.40 -23.23 -30.63
C ASN A 14 -20.08 -21.85 -30.68
N GLY A 15 -19.30 -20.76 -30.58
CA GLY A 15 -19.80 -19.39 -30.70
C GLY A 15 -20.24 -18.73 -29.39
N ASP A 16 -19.98 -19.36 -28.23
CA ASP A 16 -20.17 -18.69 -26.94
C ASP A 16 -19.19 -17.52 -26.82
N ARG A 17 -19.73 -16.32 -26.60
CA ARG A 17 -18.98 -15.06 -26.45
C ARG A 17 -19.41 -14.34 -25.18
N ASP A 18 -19.90 -15.07 -24.18
CA ASP A 18 -20.12 -14.52 -22.85
C ASP A 18 -18.82 -13.93 -22.29
N ARG A 19 -18.91 -12.70 -21.78
CA ARG A 19 -17.77 -11.91 -21.29
C ARG A 19 -16.99 -12.64 -20.20
N GLU A 20 -17.67 -13.16 -19.19
CA GLU A 20 -17.05 -13.80 -18.04
C GLU A 20 -16.33 -15.09 -18.44
N ARG A 21 -16.99 -15.90 -19.28
CA ARG A 21 -16.40 -17.13 -19.82
C ARG A 21 -15.19 -16.83 -20.71
N ALA A 22 -15.25 -15.77 -21.52
CA ALA A 22 -14.13 -15.35 -22.35
C ALA A 22 -12.92 -14.87 -21.53
N LEU A 23 -13.12 -14.09 -20.46
CA LEU A 23 -12.04 -13.68 -19.55
C LEU A 23 -11.40 -14.88 -18.85
N HIS A 24 -12.22 -15.84 -18.39
CA HIS A 24 -11.69 -17.06 -17.78
C HIS A 24 -10.92 -17.91 -18.80
N LEU A 25 -11.42 -18.04 -20.03
CA LEU A 25 -10.71 -18.75 -21.09
C LEU A 25 -9.40 -18.06 -21.48
N LEU A 26 -9.38 -16.73 -21.55
CA LEU A 26 -8.17 -15.93 -21.79
C LEU A 26 -7.09 -16.26 -20.74
N TYR A 27 -7.46 -16.27 -19.46
CA TYR A 27 -6.55 -16.64 -18.37
C TYR A 27 -6.05 -18.09 -18.50
N LEU A 28 -6.94 -19.06 -18.72
CA LEU A 28 -6.53 -20.46 -18.82
C LEU A 28 -5.65 -20.72 -20.05
N ALA A 29 -5.93 -20.05 -21.17
CA ALA A 29 -5.08 -20.08 -22.35
C ALA A 29 -3.67 -19.61 -22.00
N TRP A 30 -3.53 -18.46 -21.34
CA TRP A 30 -2.25 -17.92 -20.89
C TRP A 30 -1.48 -18.84 -19.94
N MET A 31 -2.19 -19.52 -19.04
CA MET A 31 -1.58 -20.44 -18.06
C MET A 31 -0.88 -21.66 -18.71
N HIS A 32 -1.18 -22.01 -19.96
CA HIS A 32 -0.47 -23.11 -20.66
C HIS A 32 1.03 -22.84 -20.87
N TRP A 33 1.45 -21.58 -20.98
CA TRP A 33 2.87 -21.22 -21.13
C TRP A 33 3.39 -20.29 -20.04
N ALA A 34 2.52 -19.68 -19.23
CA ALA A 34 2.94 -18.88 -18.09
C ALA A 34 3.46 -19.74 -16.93
N GLU A 35 2.91 -20.95 -16.74
CA GLU A 35 3.25 -21.82 -15.61
C GLU A 35 3.45 -23.29 -16.06
N PRO A 36 4.36 -24.04 -15.41
CA PRO A 36 4.56 -25.47 -15.73
C PRO A 36 3.31 -26.33 -15.48
N GLN A 37 3.09 -27.34 -16.34
CA GLN A 37 2.00 -28.33 -16.21
C GLN A 37 1.88 -28.95 -14.80
N LEU A 38 3.00 -29.19 -14.11
CA LEU A 38 2.98 -29.77 -12.76
C LEU A 38 2.25 -28.88 -11.74
N LEU A 39 2.22 -27.56 -11.95
CA LEU A 39 1.55 -26.61 -11.06
C LEU A 39 0.09 -26.38 -11.44
N THR A 40 -0.21 -26.36 -12.74
CA THR A 40 -1.55 -26.01 -13.24
C THR A 40 -2.44 -27.22 -13.51
N GLY A 41 -1.83 -28.38 -13.75
CA GLY A 41 -2.50 -29.56 -14.29
C GLY A 41 -2.98 -29.40 -15.73
N LEU A 42 -2.62 -28.32 -16.43
CA LEU A 42 -3.00 -28.07 -17.82
C LEU A 42 -2.11 -28.88 -18.77
N THR A 43 -2.71 -29.66 -19.66
CA THR A 43 -1.95 -30.40 -20.68
C THR A 43 -1.33 -29.42 -21.67
N ASP A 44 -0.12 -29.66 -22.15
CA ASP A 44 0.49 -28.81 -23.18
C ASP A 44 -0.46 -28.67 -24.39
N ASN A 45 -0.72 -27.41 -24.77
CA ASN A 45 -1.57 -27.10 -25.90
C ASN A 45 -0.89 -26.05 -26.80
N PRO A 46 -0.36 -26.46 -27.97
CA PRO A 46 0.39 -25.57 -28.84
C PRO A 46 -0.47 -24.46 -29.47
N THR A 47 -1.81 -24.60 -29.49
CA THR A 47 -2.72 -23.59 -30.05
C THR A 47 -3.27 -22.62 -29.01
N ALA A 48 -2.92 -22.79 -27.73
CA ALA A 48 -3.45 -21.94 -26.67
C ALA A 48 -3.04 -20.47 -26.85
N ARG A 49 -1.86 -20.20 -27.44
CA ARG A 49 -1.43 -18.83 -27.76
C ARG A 49 -2.31 -18.17 -28.81
N ASP A 50 -2.62 -18.89 -29.87
CA ASP A 50 -3.49 -18.39 -30.94
C ASP A 50 -4.90 -18.12 -30.39
N LEU A 51 -5.40 -18.99 -29.51
CA LEU A 51 -6.66 -18.79 -28.81
C LEU A 51 -6.64 -17.54 -27.92
N TRP A 52 -5.56 -17.28 -27.20
CA TRP A 52 -5.43 -16.06 -26.39
C TRP A 52 -5.48 -14.81 -27.25
N LEU A 53 -4.78 -14.80 -28.40
CA LEU A 53 -4.80 -13.69 -29.33
C LEU A 53 -6.20 -13.49 -29.96
N GLU A 54 -6.90 -14.57 -30.28
CA GLU A 54 -8.28 -14.51 -30.77
C GLU A 54 -9.22 -13.85 -29.76
N ILE A 55 -9.13 -14.25 -28.48
CA ILE A 55 -9.95 -13.67 -27.40
C ILE A 55 -9.55 -12.20 -27.17
N TYR A 56 -8.25 -11.90 -27.19
CA TYR A 56 -7.75 -10.52 -27.08
C TYR A 56 -8.33 -9.61 -28.17
N GLU A 57 -8.33 -10.06 -29.43
CA GLU A 57 -8.93 -9.33 -30.55
C GLU A 57 -10.46 -9.21 -30.41
N HIS A 58 -11.13 -10.25 -29.90
CA HIS A 58 -12.58 -10.21 -29.63
C HIS A 58 -12.97 -9.08 -28.66
N PHE A 59 -12.16 -8.83 -27.64
CA PHE A 59 -12.36 -7.70 -26.71
C PHE A 59 -11.95 -6.34 -27.31
N GLY A 60 -11.42 -6.29 -28.53
CA GLY A 60 -10.96 -5.08 -29.20
C GLY A 60 -9.51 -4.70 -28.87
N GLY A 61 -8.73 -5.60 -28.25
CA GLY A 61 -7.32 -5.38 -27.95
C GLY A 61 -7.04 -4.06 -27.20
N GLU A 62 -6.09 -3.27 -27.69
CA GLU A 62 -5.66 -2.02 -27.04
C GLU A 62 -6.75 -0.94 -26.97
N ILE A 63 -7.77 -1.02 -27.83
CA ILE A 63 -8.87 -0.03 -27.89
C ILE A 63 -10.12 -0.49 -27.15
N SER A 64 -10.04 -1.59 -26.39
CA SER A 64 -11.17 -2.09 -25.61
C SER A 64 -11.74 -1.01 -24.68
N THR A 65 -13.05 -1.06 -24.47
CA THR A 65 -13.74 -0.24 -23.46
C THR A 65 -13.97 -1.00 -22.16
N ASP A 66 -13.50 -2.25 -22.06
CA ASP A 66 -13.62 -3.09 -20.88
C ASP A 66 -12.38 -2.90 -19.99
N ALA A 67 -12.53 -2.13 -18.91
CA ALA A 67 -11.44 -1.79 -18.02
C ALA A 67 -10.80 -3.03 -17.38
N GLU A 68 -11.60 -4.02 -17.00
CA GLU A 68 -11.11 -5.25 -16.38
C GLU A 68 -10.31 -6.09 -17.37
N PHE A 69 -10.82 -6.27 -18.60
CA PHE A 69 -10.09 -6.95 -19.67
C PHE A 69 -8.71 -6.30 -19.90
N LEU A 70 -8.67 -4.97 -20.05
CA LEU A 70 -7.42 -4.23 -20.24
C LEU A 70 -6.46 -4.43 -19.07
N HIS A 71 -6.97 -4.43 -17.84
CA HIS A 71 -6.17 -4.68 -16.65
C HIS A 71 -5.57 -6.08 -16.65
N VAL A 72 -6.39 -7.12 -16.84
CA VAL A 72 -5.93 -8.51 -16.78
C VAL A 72 -5.02 -8.88 -17.96
N ALA A 73 -5.37 -8.46 -19.18
CA ALA A 73 -4.54 -8.66 -20.37
C ALA A 73 -3.21 -7.90 -20.26
N GLY A 74 -3.25 -6.66 -19.77
CA GLY A 74 -2.06 -5.85 -19.50
C GLY A 74 -1.15 -6.47 -18.45
N LEU A 75 -1.70 -7.03 -17.37
CA LEU A 75 -0.93 -7.74 -16.36
C LEU A 75 -0.28 -9.01 -16.93
N MET A 76 -1.06 -9.85 -17.62
CA MET A 76 -0.56 -11.08 -18.27
C MET A 76 0.57 -10.79 -19.27
N ALA A 77 0.39 -9.77 -20.12
CA ALA A 77 1.38 -9.34 -21.09
C ALA A 77 2.64 -8.72 -20.45
N SER A 78 2.50 -8.03 -19.30
CA SER A 78 3.66 -7.50 -18.57
C SER A 78 4.50 -8.58 -17.89
N LEU A 79 3.87 -9.68 -17.46
CA LEU A 79 4.55 -10.77 -16.76
C LEU A 79 5.30 -11.68 -17.75
N PHE A 80 4.70 -11.96 -18.92
CA PHE A 80 5.28 -12.87 -19.92
C PHE A 80 5.18 -12.32 -21.36
N PRO A 81 5.79 -11.18 -21.67
CA PRO A 81 5.70 -10.55 -23.00
C PRO A 81 6.25 -11.45 -24.13
N TRP A 82 7.28 -12.25 -23.84
CA TRP A 82 7.88 -13.19 -24.77
C TRP A 82 6.92 -14.31 -25.22
N GLY A 83 5.91 -14.64 -24.41
CA GLY A 83 4.92 -15.68 -24.74
C GLY A 83 3.93 -15.25 -25.82
N LEU A 84 3.81 -13.93 -26.08
CA LEU A 84 2.83 -13.35 -26.99
C LEU A 84 3.45 -12.95 -28.35
N GLY A 85 4.77 -12.93 -28.47
CA GLY A 85 5.49 -12.67 -29.72
C GLY A 85 6.72 -11.80 -29.53
N ASP A 86 6.80 -10.70 -30.28
CA ASP A 86 7.87 -9.73 -30.11
C ASP A 86 7.79 -9.12 -28.71
N GLU A 87 8.80 -9.41 -27.89
CA GLU A 87 8.82 -9.06 -26.47
C GLU A 87 8.75 -7.55 -26.24
N ASN A 88 9.48 -6.76 -27.02
CA ASN A 88 9.50 -5.30 -26.88
C ASN A 88 8.14 -4.69 -27.25
N LYS A 89 7.52 -5.20 -28.32
CA LYS A 89 6.18 -4.78 -28.72
C LYS A 89 5.17 -5.09 -27.60
N TRP A 90 5.18 -6.30 -27.07
CA TRP A 90 4.20 -6.71 -26.05
C TRP A 90 4.41 -6.07 -24.69
N ALA A 91 5.67 -5.80 -24.30
CA ALA A 91 5.95 -5.00 -23.12
C ALA A 91 5.36 -3.58 -23.26
N ALA A 92 5.57 -2.92 -24.41
CA ALA A 92 4.98 -1.61 -24.67
C ALA A 92 3.45 -1.65 -24.76
N THR A 93 2.87 -2.71 -25.34
CA THR A 93 1.42 -2.93 -25.34
C THR A 93 0.87 -3.11 -23.93
N ALA A 94 1.56 -3.87 -23.07
CA ALA A 94 1.16 -4.07 -21.68
C ALA A 94 1.07 -2.75 -20.90
N GLU A 95 2.06 -1.86 -21.06
CA GLU A 95 2.02 -0.51 -20.45
C GLU A 95 0.80 0.30 -20.91
N ARG A 96 0.47 0.27 -22.21
CA ARG A 96 -0.69 0.98 -22.76
C ARG A 96 -2.01 0.40 -22.27
N LEU A 97 -2.13 -0.94 -22.20
CA LEU A 97 -3.30 -1.62 -21.65
C LEU A 97 -3.53 -1.23 -20.18
N GLN A 98 -2.48 -1.26 -19.35
CA GLN A 98 -2.57 -0.89 -17.94
C GLN A 98 -2.93 0.59 -17.76
N ALA A 99 -2.28 1.49 -18.50
CA ALA A 99 -2.60 2.92 -18.46
C ALA A 99 -4.08 3.17 -18.83
N ARG A 100 -4.56 2.55 -19.92
CA ARG A 100 -5.95 2.68 -20.36
C ARG A 100 -6.94 2.09 -19.36
N SER A 101 -6.60 0.96 -18.72
CA SER A 101 -7.45 0.37 -17.68
C SER A 101 -7.71 1.34 -16.52
N LEU A 102 -6.68 2.11 -16.11
CA LEU A 102 -6.78 3.12 -15.07
C LEU A 102 -7.47 4.41 -15.55
N GLU A 103 -7.37 4.76 -16.84
CA GLU A 103 -8.19 5.85 -17.40
C GLU A 103 -9.69 5.53 -17.32
N LEU A 104 -10.07 4.28 -17.58
CA LEU A 104 -11.46 3.83 -17.54
C LEU A 104 -11.96 3.54 -16.12
N GLN A 105 -11.07 3.07 -15.24
CA GLN A 105 -11.36 2.77 -13.83
C GLN A 105 -10.28 3.37 -12.91
N PRO A 106 -10.36 4.69 -12.62
CA PRO A 106 -9.32 5.42 -11.87
C PRO A 106 -9.07 4.92 -10.45
N ASP A 107 -10.09 4.36 -9.82
CA ASP A 107 -9.99 3.80 -8.46
C ASP A 107 -9.29 2.43 -8.43
N GLY A 108 -8.83 1.93 -9.59
CA GLY A 108 -8.17 0.65 -9.71
C GLY A 108 -9.14 -0.54 -9.59
N PHE A 109 -8.57 -1.73 -9.38
CA PHE A 109 -9.30 -3.00 -9.39
C PHE A 109 -9.17 -3.67 -8.03
N PRO A 110 -10.10 -3.42 -7.08
CA PRO A 110 -10.01 -3.98 -5.75
C PRO A 110 -10.19 -5.50 -5.81
N ALA A 111 -9.51 -6.23 -4.93
CA ALA A 111 -9.51 -7.70 -4.92
C ALA A 111 -10.92 -8.31 -4.91
N VAL A 112 -11.86 -7.68 -4.18
CA VAL A 112 -13.28 -8.08 -4.08
C VAL A 112 -13.98 -8.16 -5.44
N MET A 113 -13.51 -7.44 -6.46
CA MET A 113 -14.04 -7.50 -7.83
C MET A 113 -13.77 -8.87 -8.51
N PHE A 114 -12.73 -9.57 -8.07
CA PHE A 114 -12.32 -10.85 -8.62
C PHE A 114 -12.70 -12.04 -7.73
N GLU A 115 -12.91 -11.82 -6.43
CA GLU A 115 -13.22 -12.89 -5.47
C GLU A 115 -14.49 -13.68 -5.85
N GLY A 116 -14.42 -15.01 -5.75
CA GLY A 116 -15.53 -15.91 -6.07
C GLY A 116 -15.69 -16.26 -7.56
N ARG A 117 -14.80 -15.79 -8.44
CA ARG A 117 -14.84 -16.04 -9.91
C ARG A 117 -13.93 -17.18 -10.37
N GLY A 118 -13.80 -18.22 -9.54
CA GLY A 118 -12.96 -19.41 -9.79
C GLY A 118 -11.46 -19.11 -9.84
N ASP A 119 -10.70 -19.98 -10.52
CA ASP A 119 -9.23 -19.89 -10.62
C ASP A 119 -8.76 -18.53 -11.19
N TYR A 120 -9.48 -18.00 -12.19
CA TYR A 120 -9.28 -16.64 -12.73
C TYR A 120 -9.41 -15.58 -11.63
N GLY A 121 -10.52 -15.61 -10.90
CA GLY A 121 -10.82 -14.65 -9.85
C GLY A 121 -9.80 -14.66 -8.72
N GLU A 122 -9.42 -15.85 -8.25
CA GLU A 122 -8.43 -16.00 -7.18
C GLU A 122 -7.06 -15.44 -7.58
N TYR A 123 -6.63 -15.70 -8.82
CA TYR A 123 -5.36 -15.20 -9.35
C TYR A 123 -5.29 -13.67 -9.38
N PHE A 124 -6.28 -13.03 -9.99
CA PHE A 124 -6.30 -11.56 -10.11
C PHE A 124 -6.66 -10.87 -8.79
N ALA A 125 -7.45 -11.49 -7.91
CA ALA A 125 -7.65 -11.00 -6.54
C ALA A 125 -6.33 -10.97 -5.76
N HIS A 126 -5.46 -11.96 -5.94
CA HIS A 126 -4.14 -11.97 -5.31
C HIS A 126 -3.23 -10.85 -5.86
N HIS A 127 -3.21 -10.63 -7.18
CA HIS A 127 -2.44 -9.54 -7.77
C HIS A 127 -2.97 -8.16 -7.40
N ALA A 128 -4.29 -7.98 -7.40
CA ALA A 128 -4.94 -6.75 -6.97
C ALA A 128 -4.51 -6.33 -5.57
N ARG A 129 -4.45 -7.27 -4.61
CA ARG A 129 -3.95 -7.00 -3.24
C ARG A 129 -2.53 -6.43 -3.25
N ARG A 130 -1.66 -6.97 -4.12
CA ARG A 130 -0.23 -6.59 -4.21
C ARG A 130 -0.01 -5.27 -4.96
N ILE A 131 -0.90 -4.92 -5.88
CA ILE A 131 -0.81 -3.73 -6.74
C ILE A 131 -1.38 -2.49 -6.04
N ASP A 132 -2.15 -2.63 -4.96
CA ASP A 132 -2.50 -1.52 -4.09
C ASP A 132 -1.21 -0.86 -3.60
N ALA A 133 -0.87 0.26 -4.25
CA ALA A 133 0.33 0.99 -3.95
C ALA A 133 0.33 1.32 -2.46
N PRO A 134 1.48 1.14 -1.79
CA PRO A 134 1.56 1.36 -0.36
C PRO A 134 1.02 2.74 0.00
N GLU A 135 0.03 2.80 0.89
CA GLU A 135 -0.55 4.06 1.31
C GLU A 135 0.50 4.87 2.07
N VAL A 136 0.83 6.06 1.57
CA VAL A 136 1.81 6.95 2.19
C VAL A 136 1.10 8.12 2.85
N PHE A 137 1.06 8.10 4.19
CA PHE A 137 0.63 9.24 4.98
C PHE A 137 1.80 10.14 5.31
N THR A 138 1.65 11.44 5.02
CA THR A 138 2.64 12.45 5.42
C THR A 138 2.11 13.24 6.61
N SER A 139 2.96 13.48 7.61
CA SER A 139 2.58 14.29 8.77
C SER A 139 2.21 15.71 8.34
N SER A 140 1.17 16.27 8.95
CA SER A 140 0.64 17.60 8.64
C SER A 140 1.66 18.70 8.93
N LEU A 141 2.17 19.33 7.86
CA LEU A 141 3.05 20.49 7.96
C LEU A 141 2.39 21.64 8.72
N GLY A 142 1.09 21.88 8.52
CA GLY A 142 0.37 22.95 9.24
C GLY A 142 0.39 22.75 10.77
N LYS A 143 0.13 21.53 11.25
CA LYS A 143 0.20 21.21 12.69
C LYS A 143 1.63 21.34 13.22
N THR A 144 2.62 20.85 12.46
CA THR A 144 4.04 20.98 12.82
C THR A 144 4.48 22.45 12.87
N SER A 145 4.07 23.27 11.90
CA SER A 145 4.40 24.70 11.84
C SER A 145 3.83 25.47 13.02
N ALA A 146 2.58 25.19 13.40
CA ALA A 146 1.96 25.83 14.56
C ALA A 146 2.72 25.53 15.86
N LEU A 147 3.14 24.27 16.06
CA LEU A 147 3.94 23.87 17.22
C LEU A 147 5.36 24.45 17.18
N ALA A 148 5.99 24.49 16.01
CA ALA A 148 7.28 25.14 15.81
C ALA A 148 7.20 26.63 16.22
N ALA A 149 6.24 27.38 15.67
CA ALA A 149 6.03 28.78 15.98
C ALA A 149 5.77 29.02 17.48
N MET A 150 4.89 28.21 18.08
CA MET A 150 4.59 28.29 19.51
C MET A 150 5.84 28.03 20.36
N SER A 151 6.61 26.98 20.05
CA SER A 151 7.82 26.65 20.80
C SER A 151 8.89 27.75 20.71
N ILE A 152 9.09 28.34 19.51
CA ILE A 152 10.05 29.42 19.27
C ILE A 152 9.63 30.68 20.05
N LEU A 153 8.33 31.01 20.05
CA LEU A 153 7.80 32.14 20.82
C LEU A 153 8.05 31.97 22.32
N PHE A 154 7.72 30.81 22.89
CA PHE A 154 7.98 30.54 24.31
C PHE A 154 9.48 30.57 24.62
N PHE A 155 10.32 30.02 23.75
CA PHE A 155 11.78 30.06 23.91
C PHE A 155 12.30 31.51 23.95
N ALA A 156 11.82 32.38 23.03
CA ALA A 156 12.18 33.79 23.00
C ALA A 156 11.74 34.53 24.28
N LEU A 157 10.50 34.30 24.73
CA LEU A 157 9.97 34.92 25.96
C LEU A 157 10.77 34.51 27.20
N ILE A 158 11.08 33.21 27.36
CA ILE A 158 11.90 32.75 28.49
C ILE A 158 13.32 33.33 28.41
N THR A 159 13.89 33.46 27.20
CA THR A 159 15.20 34.09 27.01
C THR A 159 15.20 35.53 27.53
N ILE A 160 14.16 36.33 27.23
CA ILE A 160 14.03 37.70 27.73
C ILE A 160 13.96 37.72 29.27
N VAL A 161 13.18 36.80 29.88
CA VAL A 161 13.08 36.70 31.33
C VAL A 161 14.43 36.36 31.96
N ILE A 162 15.17 35.39 31.41
CA ILE A 162 16.52 35.01 31.89
C ILE A 162 17.48 36.19 31.84
N LEU A 163 17.44 36.97 30.76
CA LEU A 163 18.32 38.13 30.59
C LEU A 163 18.01 39.27 31.57
N SER A 164 16.82 39.28 32.19
CA SER A 164 16.36 40.41 33.00
C SER A 164 16.65 40.33 34.51
N LYS A 165 16.85 39.16 35.13
CA LYS A 165 17.04 38.99 36.61
C LYS A 165 17.72 37.67 37.02
N GLU A 166 18.14 37.58 38.30
CA GLU A 166 18.55 36.32 38.95
C GLU A 166 17.51 35.21 38.73
N THR A 167 17.93 34.18 38.01
CA THR A 167 17.06 33.12 37.53
C THR A 167 17.19 31.86 38.38
N ASN A 168 16.08 31.24 38.75
CA ASN A 168 16.11 29.91 39.36
C ASN A 168 16.44 28.81 38.32
N TRP A 169 16.85 27.64 38.82
CA TRP A 169 17.25 26.52 37.97
C TRP A 169 16.10 25.96 37.11
N THR A 170 14.85 26.04 37.57
CA THR A 170 13.69 25.52 36.84
C THR A 170 13.44 26.29 35.56
N LEU A 171 13.59 27.61 35.57
CA LEU A 171 13.42 28.43 34.37
C LEU A 171 14.55 28.17 33.35
N ARG A 172 15.78 27.94 33.81
CA ARG A 172 16.89 27.52 32.95
C ARG A 172 16.64 26.14 32.32
N ALA A 173 16.15 25.17 33.09
CA ALA A 173 15.78 23.86 32.56
C ALA A 173 14.65 23.94 31.52
N GLY A 174 13.62 24.76 31.79
CA GLY A 174 12.54 25.03 30.84
C GLY A 174 13.03 25.67 29.55
N TRP A 175 13.96 26.63 29.64
CA TRP A 175 14.60 27.25 28.49
C TRP A 175 15.34 26.24 27.61
N VAL A 176 16.20 25.39 28.21
CA VAL A 176 16.92 24.34 27.47
C VAL A 176 15.93 23.37 26.79
N PHE A 177 14.90 22.92 27.52
CA PHE A 177 13.89 22.02 26.98
C PHE A 177 13.15 22.63 25.78
N LEU A 178 12.73 23.90 25.88
CA LEU A 178 12.07 24.59 24.78
C LEU A 178 13.00 24.79 23.59
N GLY A 179 14.27 25.11 23.81
CA GLY A 179 15.26 25.24 22.74
C GLY A 179 15.43 23.94 21.95
N ILE A 180 15.56 22.81 22.67
CA ILE A 180 15.63 21.47 22.06
C ILE A 180 14.33 21.14 21.32
N SER A 181 13.18 21.44 21.92
CA SER A 181 11.86 21.20 21.31
C SER A 181 11.67 22.03 20.04
N SER A 182 12.06 23.30 20.03
CA SER A 182 12.02 24.16 18.85
C SER A 182 12.89 23.61 17.73
N LEU A 183 14.13 23.21 18.03
CA LEU A 183 15.01 22.58 17.05
C LEU A 183 14.40 21.30 16.48
N ALA A 184 13.83 20.44 17.33
CA ALA A 184 13.16 19.21 16.90
C ALA A 184 11.98 19.49 15.96
N ASN A 185 11.14 20.49 16.25
CA ASN A 185 10.02 20.87 15.39
C ASN A 185 10.52 21.45 14.04
N VAL A 186 11.59 22.24 14.03
CA VAL A 186 12.20 22.73 12.79
C VAL A 186 12.71 21.58 11.94
N VAL A 187 13.39 20.59 12.53
CA VAL A 187 13.82 19.38 11.81
C VAL A 187 12.63 18.64 11.21
N MET A 188 11.50 18.53 11.93
CA MET A 188 10.28 17.89 11.39
C MET A 188 9.60 18.68 10.27
N LEU A 189 9.83 19.98 10.13
CA LEU A 189 9.36 20.76 8.99
C LEU A 189 10.16 20.46 7.73
N VAL A 190 11.48 20.30 7.87
CA VAL A 190 12.38 19.96 6.75
C VAL A 190 12.24 18.49 6.37
N ARG A 191 12.01 17.61 7.36
CA ARG A 191 11.86 16.16 7.18
C ARG A 191 10.58 15.69 7.87
N PRO A 192 9.41 15.83 7.23
CA PRO A 192 8.16 15.35 7.82
C PRO A 192 8.21 13.83 8.06
N TYR A 193 7.41 13.34 9.01
CA TYR A 193 7.23 11.91 9.15
C TYR A 193 6.39 11.39 7.99
N HIS A 194 6.83 10.28 7.41
CA HIS A 194 6.05 9.50 6.47
C HIS A 194 5.73 8.15 7.11
N LEU A 195 4.47 7.74 7.02
CA LEU A 195 4.00 6.42 7.38
C LEU A 195 3.53 5.75 6.10
N LYS A 196 4.34 4.80 5.63
CA LYS A 196 4.02 3.92 4.52
C LYS A 196 3.34 2.67 5.08
N ILE A 197 2.17 2.30 4.57
CA ILE A 197 1.41 1.13 4.99
C ILE A 197 1.27 0.18 3.80
N ASP A 198 1.54 -1.10 4.01
CA ASP A 198 1.47 -2.14 2.97
C ASP A 198 0.96 -3.48 3.54
N ASP A 199 0.92 -4.51 2.71
CA ASP A 199 0.47 -5.86 3.10
C ASP A 199 1.37 -6.53 4.13
N GLU A 200 2.64 -6.13 4.23
CA GLU A 200 3.59 -6.75 5.14
C GLU A 200 3.60 -6.07 6.51
N GLY A 201 3.32 -4.76 6.54
CA GLY A 201 3.35 -3.97 7.75
C GLY A 201 3.21 -2.48 7.53
N PHE A 202 3.93 -1.72 8.34
CA PHE A 202 4.10 -0.29 8.13
C PHE A 202 5.55 0.13 8.33
N THR A 203 5.97 1.13 7.56
CA THR A 203 7.28 1.76 7.64
C THR A 203 7.13 3.21 8.03
N VAL A 204 7.78 3.60 9.13
CA VAL A 204 7.92 4.99 9.55
C VAL A 204 9.27 5.52 9.09
N SER A 205 9.27 6.64 8.39
CA SER A 205 10.49 7.34 7.95
C SER A 205 10.41 8.84 8.22
N GLY A 206 11.56 9.52 8.16
CA GLY A 206 11.66 10.96 8.37
C GLY A 206 11.64 11.39 9.85
N GLY A 207 11.32 12.65 10.09
CA GLY A 207 11.39 13.29 11.40
C GLY A 207 12.80 13.28 11.99
N MET A 208 12.89 12.97 13.29
CA MET A 208 14.19 12.91 14.00
C MET A 208 14.92 11.58 13.80
N GLY A 209 14.25 10.55 13.25
CA GLY A 209 14.86 9.26 12.98
C GLY A 209 15.78 9.33 11.75
N LEU A 210 17.01 8.85 11.88
CA LEU A 210 17.92 8.73 10.73
C LEU A 210 17.58 7.52 9.86
N ALA A 211 17.09 6.43 10.47
CA ALA A 211 16.78 5.18 9.80
C ALA A 211 15.27 4.98 9.65
N ASN A 212 14.86 4.44 8.51
CA ASN A 212 13.51 3.95 8.29
C ASN A 212 13.25 2.76 9.22
N ARG A 213 12.04 2.69 9.76
CA ARG A 213 11.66 1.63 10.68
C ARG A 213 10.42 0.90 10.17
N THR A 214 10.63 -0.30 9.68
CA THR A 214 9.57 -1.21 9.22
C THR A 214 9.15 -2.14 10.34
N ILE A 215 7.85 -2.31 10.51
CA ILE A 215 7.23 -3.17 11.51
C ILE A 215 6.22 -4.05 10.80
N ALA A 216 6.47 -5.36 10.77
CA ALA A 216 5.56 -6.32 10.15
C ALA A 216 4.25 -6.45 10.95
N TRP A 217 3.12 -6.67 10.29
CA TRP A 217 1.82 -6.82 10.96
C TRP A 217 1.80 -7.94 12.01
N ARG A 218 2.51 -9.04 11.74
CA ARG A 218 2.66 -10.16 12.69
C ARG A 218 3.34 -9.78 14.01
N ASP A 219 4.11 -8.70 14.02
CA ASP A 219 4.81 -8.20 15.21
C ASP A 219 3.98 -7.17 15.98
N VAL A 220 2.82 -6.78 15.45
CA VAL A 220 1.88 -5.84 16.07
C VAL A 220 0.83 -6.60 16.88
N GLY A 221 0.70 -6.25 18.16
CA GLY A 221 -0.29 -6.79 19.09
C GLY A 221 -1.64 -6.08 18.99
N GLU A 222 -1.73 -4.84 19.45
CA GLU A 222 -2.93 -4.00 19.34
C GLU A 222 -2.52 -2.55 19.03
N PHE A 223 -3.32 -1.85 18.24
CA PHE A 223 -3.22 -0.40 18.11
C PHE A 223 -4.13 0.28 19.13
N TYR A 224 -3.70 1.42 19.66
CA TYR A 224 -4.49 2.20 20.60
C TYR A 224 -4.22 3.70 20.44
N VAL A 225 -5.18 4.52 20.85
CA VAL A 225 -4.99 5.96 21.00
C VAL A 225 -4.75 6.28 22.47
N ARG A 226 -3.63 6.93 22.78
CA ARG A 226 -3.36 7.44 24.12
C ARG A 226 -3.47 8.95 24.15
N ARG A 227 -4.30 9.46 25.05
CA ARG A 227 -4.38 10.89 25.37
C ARG A 227 -3.16 11.27 26.23
N ILE A 228 -2.48 12.32 25.82
CA ILE A 228 -1.48 13.02 26.64
C ILE A 228 -2.22 14.18 27.36
N SER A 229 -1.66 14.68 28.45
CA SER A 229 -2.09 15.93 29.06
C SER A 229 -2.20 17.07 28.02
N LEU A 230 -3.10 18.04 28.27
CA LEU A 230 -3.36 19.19 27.39
C LEU A 230 -4.03 18.85 26.03
N GLY A 231 -4.85 17.79 25.99
CA GLY A 231 -5.71 17.50 24.83
C GLY A 231 -4.99 16.89 23.62
N ALA A 232 -3.66 16.70 23.70
CA ALA A 232 -2.90 15.99 22.69
C ALA A 232 -3.20 14.48 22.74
N SER A 233 -3.10 13.79 21.60
CA SER A 233 -3.32 12.35 21.50
C SER A 233 -2.41 11.77 20.43
N PHE A 234 -1.97 10.52 20.60
CA PHE A 234 -1.14 9.83 19.63
C PHE A 234 -1.61 8.39 19.42
N VAL A 235 -1.22 7.82 18.27
CA VAL A 235 -1.41 6.40 17.98
C VAL A 235 -0.20 5.62 18.47
N GLY A 236 -0.45 4.64 19.30
CA GLY A 236 0.55 3.66 19.73
C GLY A 236 0.17 2.25 19.31
N TYR A 237 1.11 1.34 19.43
CA TYR A 237 0.88 -0.09 19.28
C TYR A 237 1.65 -0.89 20.31
N THR A 238 1.16 -2.08 20.64
CA THR A 238 1.91 -3.07 21.43
C THR A 238 2.62 -4.06 20.51
N TYR A 239 3.73 -4.65 20.95
CA TYR A 239 4.34 -5.77 20.22
C TYR A 239 3.62 -7.09 20.54
N ALA A 240 3.39 -7.92 19.52
CA ALA A 240 2.84 -9.27 19.69
C ALA A 240 3.79 -10.14 20.55
N ASP A 241 5.10 -10.11 20.25
CA ASP A 241 6.14 -10.73 21.07
C ASP A 241 6.92 -9.67 21.87
N ARG A 242 6.87 -9.78 23.20
CA ARG A 242 7.55 -8.89 24.14
C ARG A 242 9.06 -8.87 23.98
N LYS A 243 9.67 -9.93 23.45
CA LYS A 243 11.13 -10.00 23.28
C LYS A 243 11.64 -9.08 22.18
N LYS A 244 10.77 -8.60 21.28
CA LYS A 244 11.12 -7.76 20.13
C LYS A 244 11.06 -6.24 20.37
N ALA A 245 10.64 -5.80 21.55
CA ALA A 245 10.60 -4.36 21.86
C ALA A 245 12.03 -3.80 21.99
N PRO A 246 12.41 -2.76 21.20
CA PRO A 246 13.80 -2.27 21.12
C PRO A 246 14.30 -1.56 22.38
N LEU A 247 13.38 -1.06 23.22
CA LEU A 247 13.68 -0.32 24.44
C LEU A 247 13.00 -1.03 25.61
N LYS A 248 13.65 -2.12 26.06
CA LYS A 248 13.26 -2.83 27.29
C LYS A 248 13.32 -1.85 28.47
N GLY A 249 12.17 -1.42 28.98
CA GLY A 249 12.06 -0.87 30.35
C GLY A 249 11.43 0.51 30.50
N LEU A 250 11.61 1.46 29.56
CA LEU A 250 11.15 2.84 29.78
C LEU A 250 9.74 3.14 29.25
N LEU A 251 9.34 2.49 28.15
CA LEU A 251 8.02 2.68 27.50
C LEU A 251 7.13 1.43 27.57
N GLY A 252 7.57 0.39 28.27
CA GLY A 252 6.82 -0.86 28.40
C GLY A 252 6.73 -1.64 27.09
N ARG A 253 5.58 -2.29 26.85
CA ARG A 253 5.33 -3.16 25.68
C ARG A 253 4.94 -2.40 24.42
N SER A 254 4.93 -1.07 24.48
CA SER A 254 4.33 -0.27 23.45
C SER A 254 5.27 0.74 22.84
N TRP A 255 4.98 1.05 21.59
CA TRP A 255 5.67 2.08 20.84
C TRP A 255 4.66 3.09 20.33
N GLN A 256 5.09 4.33 20.17
CA GLN A 256 4.31 5.39 19.57
C GLN A 256 4.65 5.49 18.08
N ILE A 257 3.63 5.59 17.23
CA ILE A 257 3.82 5.98 15.83
C ILE A 257 4.00 7.50 15.81
N PRO A 258 5.21 8.03 15.54
CA PRO A 258 5.48 9.45 15.62
C PRO A 258 4.86 10.19 14.42
N GLY A 259 4.22 11.33 14.66
CA GLY A 259 3.70 12.19 13.60
C GLY A 259 2.37 12.85 13.94
N TYR A 260 2.10 13.98 13.27
CA TYR A 260 0.83 14.70 13.34
C TYR A 260 -0.03 14.36 12.12
N TRP A 261 -0.74 13.23 12.17
CA TRP A 261 -1.47 12.74 11.00
C TRP A 261 -2.64 13.66 10.60
N PRO A 262 -2.93 13.85 9.30
CA PRO A 262 -3.97 14.77 8.83
C PRO A 262 -5.34 14.53 9.48
N GLY A 263 -5.85 13.29 9.45
CA GLY A 263 -7.13 12.88 10.06
C GLY A 263 -7.12 12.74 11.59
N GLY A 264 -5.98 13.00 12.24
CA GLY A 264 -5.82 12.81 13.67
C GLY A 264 -5.64 11.34 14.08
N PRO A 265 -5.52 11.06 15.39
CA PRO A 265 -5.11 9.76 15.88
C PRO A 265 -6.20 8.68 15.77
N TRP A 266 -7.48 9.04 15.88
CA TRP A 266 -8.57 8.06 15.77
C TRP A 266 -8.77 7.56 14.34
N GLU A 267 -8.71 8.46 13.37
CA GLU A 267 -8.77 8.09 11.95
C GLU A 267 -7.56 7.24 11.55
N MET A 268 -6.36 7.61 12.00
CA MET A 268 -5.16 6.81 11.78
C MET A 268 -5.26 5.42 12.45
N LEU A 269 -5.81 5.33 13.66
CA LEU A 269 -6.08 4.06 14.34
C LEU A 269 -7.04 3.19 13.52
N ARG A 270 -8.12 3.77 12.99
CA ARG A 270 -9.10 3.08 12.14
C ARG A 270 -8.43 2.50 10.90
N ARG A 271 -7.69 3.34 10.16
CA ARG A 271 -6.94 2.95 8.94
C ARG A 271 -5.94 1.83 9.22
N LEU A 272 -5.15 1.93 10.29
CA LEU A 272 -4.19 0.88 10.65
C LEU A 272 -4.86 -0.46 10.98
N ASN A 273 -6.04 -0.44 11.61
CA ASN A 273 -6.80 -1.65 11.90
C ASN A 273 -7.45 -2.25 10.64
N GLU A 274 -7.97 -1.42 9.74
CA GLU A 274 -8.48 -1.83 8.42
C GLU A 274 -7.42 -2.58 7.62
N TYR A 275 -6.24 -1.97 7.46
CA TYR A 275 -5.09 -2.61 6.82
C TYR A 275 -4.69 -3.93 7.48
N ARG A 276 -4.62 -3.96 8.81
CA ARG A 276 -4.26 -5.17 9.55
C ARG A 276 -5.28 -6.30 9.40
N GLN A 277 -6.57 -5.96 9.30
CA GLN A 277 -7.65 -6.93 9.16
C GLN A 277 -7.88 -7.36 7.71
N GLY A 278 -7.16 -6.76 6.75
CA GLY A 278 -7.44 -6.95 5.32
C GLY A 278 -8.78 -6.40 4.90
N ILE A 279 -9.41 -5.55 5.73
CA ILE A 279 -10.65 -4.85 5.41
C ILE A 279 -10.21 -3.57 4.73
N ARG A 280 -10.33 -3.52 3.40
CA ARG A 280 -10.14 -2.31 2.61
C ARG A 280 -11.48 -1.88 2.04
#